data_AF-A0A9E3D3N1-F1
#
_entry.id   AF-A0A9E3D3N1-F1
#
_cell.length_a   1.000
_cell.length_b   1.000
_cell.length_c   1.000
_cell.angle_alpha   90.00
_cell.angle_beta   90.00
_cell.angle_gamma   90.00
#
_symmetry.space_group_name_H-M   'P 1'
#
loop_
_entity.id
_entity.type
_entity.pdbx_description
1 polymer ?
#
loop_
_entity_poly.entity_id
_entity_poly.type
_entity_poly.pdbx_seq_one_letter_code
_entity_poly.pdbx_strand_id
1 'polypeptide(L)'
;MIRGLLALLVAAGLITAAIFFADHPGQVEIVWQGWQVDTSVGVLAAAAVLAGLAFALLFWLVSLILGSPRAFLRHRRERRRRAGYRALTRGMVAVAAGDPQEAQRCARRADALLADPPLTLLLSAQAAQLGGDETAAKRFFTAMLERPEMEFLGLRGLLNQALHAGDRGTALRLTERAATLRPDTAWVVESLFELEAREGRWEAAQETLAQAVKRRIIPRARARHHRGVIIYELSLAAIANGDRARGRNLAAQAKTLTPDLAAPAAHHVRLLLQDRREGPAARAIEGAWRTIPHPDLAQVYAAIHDGVPPLDRFKSFERLATQNPDARETHLALAEAALGAQLWGEARRHLDRALSAPAPPFIDRLRNPASLSATPDPEEDAILAGPTPRLCLMMARLEEAEHGVGPGSREWLDRAVAAMPDPRYVCATCGGESLEWRSLCPHCGGFDALAWRTPAWAAAGSTLPILAKPPSAEERELPARHSVSG
;
A
#
# COMPACT_ATOMS: atom_id res chain seq x y z
N MET A 1 -17.75 56.50 -30.29
CA MET A 1 -17.80 57.61 -31.27
C MET A 1 -19.10 57.60 -32.10
N ILE A 2 -19.53 56.46 -32.68
CA ILE A 2 -20.76 56.37 -33.50
C ILE A 2 -22.05 56.76 -32.75
N ARG A 3 -22.22 56.33 -31.48
CA ARG A 3 -23.40 56.69 -30.66
C ARG A 3 -23.48 58.18 -30.31
N GLY A 4 -22.35 58.87 -30.23
CA GLY A 4 -22.29 60.30 -29.93
C GLY A 4 -22.63 61.15 -31.15
N LEU A 5 -22.11 60.80 -32.33
CA LEU A 5 -22.41 61.48 -33.60
C LEU A 5 -23.89 61.34 -33.99
N LEU A 6 -24.47 60.16 -33.78
CA LEU A 6 -25.88 59.89 -34.05
C LEU A 6 -26.81 60.68 -33.12
N ALA A 7 -26.47 60.80 -31.83
CA ALA A 7 -27.22 61.62 -30.89
C ALA A 7 -27.18 63.12 -31.25
N LEU A 8 -26.04 63.59 -31.75
CA LEU A 8 -25.85 64.99 -32.16
C LEU A 8 -26.63 65.33 -33.43
N LEU A 9 -26.68 64.40 -34.41
CA LEU A 9 -27.51 64.53 -35.61
C LEU A 9 -29.01 64.51 -35.30
N VAL A 10 -29.45 63.63 -34.40
CA VAL A 10 -30.85 63.59 -33.95
C VAL A 10 -31.22 64.85 -33.17
N ALA A 11 -30.33 65.35 -32.31
CA ALA A 11 -30.55 66.61 -31.59
C ALA A 11 -30.62 67.80 -32.55
N ALA A 12 -29.71 67.89 -33.54
CA ALA A 12 -29.75 68.93 -34.56
C ALA A 12 -31.07 68.86 -35.36
N GLY A 13 -31.50 67.68 -35.80
CA GLY A 13 -32.76 67.49 -36.50
C GLY A 13 -34.00 67.88 -35.68
N LEU A 14 -34.00 67.54 -34.37
CA LEU A 14 -35.08 67.94 -33.45
C LEU A 14 -35.12 69.45 -33.23
N ILE A 15 -33.96 70.11 -33.12
CA ILE A 15 -33.86 71.56 -32.98
C ILE A 15 -34.35 72.26 -34.26
N THR A 16 -33.94 71.79 -35.44
CA THR A 16 -34.39 72.35 -36.72
C THR A 16 -35.91 72.17 -36.90
N ALA A 17 -36.46 71.00 -36.55
CA ALA A 17 -37.90 70.77 -36.58
C ALA A 17 -38.65 71.66 -35.58
N ALA A 18 -38.13 71.85 -34.37
CA ALA A 18 -38.73 72.74 -33.37
C ALA A 18 -38.74 74.20 -33.81
N ILE A 19 -37.66 74.68 -34.44
CA ILE A 19 -37.57 76.03 -35.01
C ILE A 19 -38.57 76.20 -36.17
N PHE A 20 -38.64 75.23 -37.09
CA PHE A 20 -39.58 75.28 -38.22
C PHE A 20 -41.05 75.32 -37.78
N PHE A 21 -41.43 74.56 -36.75
CA PHE A 21 -42.79 74.59 -36.20
C PHE A 21 -43.09 75.85 -35.38
N ALA A 22 -42.08 76.53 -34.84
CA ALA A 22 -42.24 77.81 -34.17
C ALA A 22 -42.48 78.95 -35.16
N ASP A 23 -41.83 78.90 -36.33
CA ASP A 23 -41.93 79.94 -37.36
C ASP A 23 -43.16 79.81 -38.29
N HIS A 24 -43.81 78.64 -38.32
CA HIS A 24 -45.04 78.39 -39.10
C HIS A 24 -46.23 78.01 -38.19
N PRO A 25 -46.97 78.98 -37.62
CA PRO A 25 -48.12 78.70 -36.75
C PRO A 25 -49.32 78.21 -37.57
N GLY A 26 -49.41 76.90 -37.79
CA GLY A 26 -50.63 76.26 -38.27
C GLY A 26 -51.64 76.08 -37.12
N GLN A 27 -52.92 76.24 -37.41
CA GLN A 27 -54.02 75.93 -36.48
C GLN A 27 -54.57 74.53 -36.80
N VAL A 28 -54.79 73.72 -35.78
CA VAL A 28 -55.45 72.43 -35.88
C VAL A 28 -56.72 72.49 -35.05
N GLU A 29 -57.86 72.38 -35.74
CA GLU A 29 -59.18 72.29 -35.14
C GLU A 29 -59.56 70.82 -35.03
N ILE A 30 -59.69 70.31 -33.79
CA ILE A 30 -60.15 68.95 -33.52
C ILE A 30 -61.55 69.03 -32.95
N VAL A 31 -62.54 68.57 -33.72
CA VAL A 31 -63.94 68.48 -33.30
C VAL A 31 -64.28 67.02 -33.00
N TRP A 32 -64.59 66.72 -31.74
CA TRP A 32 -64.97 65.37 -31.33
C TRP A 32 -66.14 65.41 -30.35
N GLN A 33 -67.27 64.77 -30.72
CA GLN A 33 -68.48 64.66 -29.87
C GLN A 33 -68.96 66.00 -29.28
N GLY A 34 -68.85 67.10 -30.04
CA GLY A 34 -69.26 68.45 -29.63
C GLY A 34 -68.21 69.22 -28.80
N TRP A 35 -67.05 68.63 -28.50
CA TRP A 35 -65.89 69.34 -27.97
C TRP A 35 -65.02 69.86 -29.11
N GLN A 36 -64.75 71.17 -29.08
CA GLN A 36 -63.83 71.83 -30.00
C GLN A 36 -62.58 72.27 -29.23
N VAL A 37 -61.43 71.78 -29.67
CA VAL A 37 -60.12 72.14 -29.11
C VAL A 37 -59.28 72.76 -30.22
N ASP A 38 -59.07 74.07 -30.13
CA ASP A 38 -58.20 74.82 -31.03
C ASP A 38 -56.78 74.78 -30.46
N THR A 39 -55.86 74.09 -31.15
CA THR A 39 -54.45 74.00 -30.74
C THR A 39 -53.53 74.33 -31.90
N SER A 40 -52.31 74.78 -31.60
CA SER A 40 -51.29 74.96 -32.64
C SER A 40 -50.70 73.60 -33.04
N VAL A 41 -50.31 73.47 -34.32
CA VAL A 41 -49.67 72.24 -34.83
C VAL A 41 -48.45 71.84 -33.97
N GLY A 42 -47.71 72.83 -33.44
CA GLY A 42 -46.56 72.59 -32.55
C GLY A 42 -46.94 71.91 -31.22
N VAL A 43 -48.07 72.28 -30.61
CA VAL A 43 -48.56 71.65 -29.37
C VAL A 43 -48.98 70.20 -29.62
N LEU A 44 -49.67 69.93 -30.73
CA LEU A 44 -50.06 68.58 -31.12
C LEU A 44 -48.84 67.69 -31.40
N ALA A 45 -47.83 68.22 -32.11
CA ALA A 45 -46.60 67.52 -32.40
C ALA A 45 -45.81 67.18 -31.11
N ALA A 46 -45.70 68.14 -30.19
CA ALA A 46 -45.08 67.92 -28.88
C ALA A 46 -45.82 66.86 -28.06
N ALA A 47 -47.16 66.89 -28.04
CA ALA A 47 -47.98 65.90 -27.37
C ALA A 47 -47.82 64.49 -27.97
N ALA A 48 -47.75 64.38 -29.30
CA ALA A 48 -47.51 63.11 -30.00
C ALA A 48 -46.12 62.54 -29.67
N VAL A 49 -45.08 63.38 -29.63
CA VAL A 49 -43.73 62.96 -29.22
C VAL A 49 -43.71 62.49 -27.77
N LEU A 50 -44.36 63.22 -26.87
CA LEU A 50 -44.47 62.83 -25.45
C LEU A 50 -45.24 61.51 -25.28
N ALA A 51 -46.34 61.32 -26.00
CA ALA A 51 -47.11 60.08 -25.99
C ALA A 51 -46.29 58.90 -26.54
N GLY A 52 -45.53 59.11 -27.63
CA GLY A 52 -44.63 58.11 -28.18
C GLY A 52 -43.50 57.73 -27.21
N LEU A 53 -42.90 58.71 -26.54
CA LEU A 53 -41.90 58.49 -25.48
C LEU A 53 -42.50 57.73 -24.30
N ALA A 54 -43.71 58.09 -23.86
CA ALA A 54 -44.41 57.39 -22.79
C ALA A 54 -44.75 55.94 -23.16
N PHE A 55 -45.17 55.68 -24.40
CA PHE A 55 -45.43 54.33 -24.90
C PHE A 55 -44.14 53.51 -25.01
N ALA A 56 -43.06 54.09 -25.52
CA ALA A 56 -41.75 53.43 -25.58
C ALA A 56 -41.22 53.10 -24.17
N LEU A 57 -41.39 54.03 -23.21
CA LEU A 57 -41.05 53.82 -21.80
C LEU A 57 -41.88 52.67 -21.19
N LEU A 58 -43.20 52.66 -21.43
CA LEU A 58 -44.10 51.62 -20.95
C LEU A 58 -43.75 50.26 -21.56
N PHE A 59 -43.50 50.20 -22.87
CA PHE A 59 -43.10 48.98 -23.58
C PHE A 59 -41.75 48.46 -23.09
N TRP A 60 -40.79 49.34 -22.81
CA TRP A 60 -39.51 48.99 -22.19
C TRP A 60 -39.68 48.41 -20.79
N LEU A 61 -40.53 49.03 -19.96
CA LEU A 61 -40.84 48.56 -18.60
C LEU A 61 -41.51 47.18 -18.61
N VAL A 62 -42.50 46.97 -19.50
CA VAL A 62 -43.20 45.69 -19.69
C VAL A 62 -42.24 44.62 -20.22
N SER A 63 -41.37 44.97 -21.18
CA SER A 63 -40.35 44.06 -21.73
C SER A 63 -39.31 43.64 -20.68
N LEU A 64 -38.94 44.54 -19.76
CA LEU A 64 -38.07 44.23 -18.62
C LEU A 64 -38.73 43.24 -17.66
N ILE A 65 -40.02 43.40 -17.37
CA ILE A 65 -40.74 42.53 -16.44
C ILE A 65 -40.96 41.13 -17.05
N LEU A 66 -41.30 41.04 -18.35
CA LEU A 66 -41.55 39.77 -19.03
C LEU A 66 -40.27 39.03 -19.46
N GLY A 67 -39.20 39.76 -19.81
CA GLY A 67 -37.93 39.19 -20.28
C GLY A 67 -36.88 38.91 -19.18
N SER A 68 -36.90 39.66 -18.06
CA SER A 68 -35.93 39.50 -16.96
C SER A 68 -36.02 38.21 -16.15
N PRO A 69 -37.17 37.53 -15.92
CA PRO A 69 -37.20 36.36 -15.04
C PRO A 69 -36.31 35.23 -15.57
N ARG A 70 -36.22 35.04 -16.89
CA ARG A 70 -35.34 34.04 -17.49
C ARG A 70 -33.85 34.39 -17.33
N ALA A 71 -33.47 35.65 -17.49
CA ALA A 71 -32.09 36.11 -17.30
C ALA A 71 -31.66 36.06 -15.83
N PHE A 72 -32.55 36.44 -14.90
CA PHE A 72 -32.32 36.36 -13.47
C PHE A 72 -32.21 34.91 -12.98
N LEU A 73 -33.10 34.02 -13.41
CA LEU A 73 -33.01 32.59 -13.10
C LEU A 73 -31.70 31.98 -13.63
N ARG A 74 -31.28 32.35 -14.85
CA ARG A 74 -29.99 31.91 -15.41
C ARG A 74 -28.81 32.40 -14.58
N HIS A 75 -28.79 33.69 -14.20
CA HIS A 75 -27.72 34.24 -13.37
C HIS A 75 -27.70 33.64 -11.96
N ARG A 76 -28.87 33.37 -11.37
CA ARG A 76 -29.00 32.69 -10.07
C ARG A 76 -28.50 31.25 -10.13
N ARG A 77 -28.85 30.50 -11.17
CA ARG A 77 -28.32 29.14 -11.42
C ARG A 77 -26.80 29.15 -11.57
N GLU A 78 -26.27 30.09 -12.36
CA GLU A 78 -24.84 30.24 -12.58
C GLU A 78 -24.09 30.63 -11.28
N ARG A 79 -24.64 31.56 -10.49
CA ARG A 79 -24.09 31.90 -9.17
C ARG A 79 -24.12 30.71 -8.20
N ARG A 80 -25.21 29.94 -8.17
CA ARG A 80 -25.33 28.73 -7.33
C ARG A 80 -24.29 27.68 -7.73
N ARG A 81 -24.12 27.43 -9.03
CA ARG A 81 -23.11 26.52 -9.59
C ARG A 81 -21.69 26.96 -9.25
N ARG A 82 -21.35 28.24 -9.44
CA ARG A 82 -20.03 28.80 -9.03
C ARG A 82 -19.78 28.72 -7.54
N ALA A 83 -20.81 28.89 -6.71
CA ALA A 83 -20.68 28.70 -5.26
C ALA A 83 -20.46 27.22 -4.90
N GLY A 84 -21.14 26.31 -5.59
CA GLY A 84 -20.99 24.87 -5.44
C GLY A 84 -19.59 24.39 -5.79
N TYR A 85 -19.05 24.76 -6.96
CA TYR A 85 -17.68 24.39 -7.34
C TYR A 85 -16.63 25.00 -6.40
N ARG A 86 -16.83 26.24 -5.92
CA ARG A 86 -15.94 26.82 -4.90
C ARG A 86 -15.95 26.02 -3.59
N ALA A 87 -17.13 25.55 -3.16
CA ALA A 87 -17.22 24.69 -1.98
C ALA A 87 -16.53 23.33 -2.23
N LEU A 88 -16.71 22.73 -3.41
CA LEU A 88 -16.03 21.50 -3.81
C LEU A 88 -14.50 21.65 -3.79
N THR A 89 -13.96 22.69 -4.44
CA THR A 89 -12.51 22.94 -4.47
C THR A 89 -11.95 23.19 -3.07
N ARG A 90 -12.63 23.99 -2.24
CA ARG A 90 -12.22 24.20 -0.84
C ARG A 90 -12.28 22.92 -0.03
N GLY A 91 -13.30 22.09 -0.23
CA GLY A 91 -13.41 20.79 0.41
C GLY A 91 -12.26 19.87 0.04
N MET A 92 -11.86 19.81 -1.24
CA MET A 92 -10.70 19.01 -1.67
C MET A 92 -9.39 19.51 -1.04
N VAL A 93 -9.22 20.82 -0.89
CA VAL A 93 -8.08 21.41 -0.16
C VAL A 93 -8.12 21.03 1.32
N ALA A 94 -9.29 21.07 1.96
CA ALA A 94 -9.44 20.66 3.36
C ALA A 94 -9.13 19.18 3.58
N VAL A 95 -9.55 18.30 2.65
CA VAL A 95 -9.17 16.87 2.66
C VAL A 95 -7.67 16.72 2.56
N ALA A 96 -7.02 17.43 1.63
CA ALA A 96 -5.56 17.39 1.47
C ALA A 96 -4.81 17.96 2.69
N ALA A 97 -5.41 18.94 3.39
CA ALA A 97 -4.87 19.53 4.60
C ALA A 97 -5.14 18.68 5.87
N GLY A 98 -5.94 17.61 5.76
CA GLY A 98 -6.30 16.77 6.90
C GLY A 98 -7.30 17.42 7.87
N ASP A 99 -8.11 18.39 7.41
CA ASP A 99 -9.19 19.01 8.21
C ASP A 99 -10.55 18.33 7.94
N PRO A 100 -10.99 17.36 8.76
CA PRO A 100 -12.25 16.64 8.54
C PRO A 100 -13.48 17.51 8.71
N GLN A 101 -13.43 18.51 9.60
CA GLN A 101 -14.60 19.33 9.90
C GLN A 101 -14.92 20.27 8.74
N GLU A 102 -13.89 20.97 8.23
CA GLU A 102 -14.06 21.87 7.11
C GLU A 102 -14.35 21.11 5.81
N ALA A 103 -13.72 19.94 5.61
CA ALA A 103 -14.02 19.05 4.49
C ALA A 103 -15.50 18.63 4.49
N GLN A 104 -16.04 18.23 5.64
CA GLN A 104 -17.43 17.79 5.76
C GLN A 104 -18.43 18.93 5.58
N ARG A 105 -18.13 20.13 6.09
CA ARG A 105 -18.95 21.34 5.85
C ARG A 105 -18.99 21.69 4.38
N CYS A 106 -17.83 21.69 3.73
CA CYS A 106 -17.71 21.95 2.29
C CYS A 106 -18.41 20.88 1.45
N ALA A 107 -18.34 19.60 1.83
CA ALA A 107 -19.03 18.49 1.17
C ALA A 107 -20.55 18.69 1.20
N ARG A 108 -21.14 18.92 2.38
CA ARG A 108 -22.58 19.18 2.54
C ARG A 108 -23.03 20.41 1.75
N ARG A 109 -22.20 21.47 1.74
CA ARG A 109 -22.49 22.69 0.98
C ARG A 109 -22.41 22.46 -0.52
N ALA A 110 -21.44 21.70 -1.01
CA ALA A 110 -21.31 21.36 -2.42
C ALA A 110 -22.50 20.50 -2.88
N ASP A 111 -22.90 19.51 -2.09
CA ASP A 111 -24.05 18.64 -2.36
C ASP A 111 -25.36 19.43 -2.50
N ALA A 112 -25.64 20.33 -1.54
CA ALA A 112 -26.81 21.20 -1.59
C ALA A 112 -26.81 22.20 -2.76
N LEU A 113 -25.64 22.53 -3.33
CA LEU A 113 -25.51 23.57 -4.37
C LEU A 113 -25.44 23.04 -5.80
N LEU A 114 -24.73 21.93 -6.01
CA LEU A 114 -24.47 21.39 -7.35
C LEU A 114 -25.53 20.38 -7.78
N ALA A 115 -26.10 19.59 -6.85
CA ALA A 115 -26.93 18.43 -7.18
C ALA A 115 -26.31 17.57 -8.30
N ASP A 116 -24.97 17.48 -8.30
CA ASP A 116 -24.14 16.71 -9.22
C ASP A 116 -23.49 15.57 -8.42
N PRO A 117 -24.18 14.42 -8.31
CA PRO A 117 -23.83 13.40 -7.33
C PRO A 117 -22.42 12.84 -7.47
N PRO A 118 -21.82 12.68 -8.66
CA PRO A 118 -20.49 12.09 -8.77
C PRO A 118 -19.38 12.83 -8.02
N LEU A 119 -19.33 14.15 -8.16
CA LEU A 119 -18.27 14.95 -7.55
C LEU A 119 -18.51 15.16 -6.05
N THR A 120 -19.78 15.25 -5.63
CA THR A 120 -20.13 15.50 -4.23
C THR A 120 -20.00 14.22 -3.40
N LEU A 121 -20.35 13.06 -3.95
CA LEU A 121 -20.18 11.77 -3.29
C LEU A 121 -18.73 11.47 -2.94
N LEU A 122 -17.78 11.76 -3.85
CA LEU A 122 -16.36 11.52 -3.58
C LEU A 122 -15.86 12.38 -2.43
N LEU A 123 -16.14 13.68 -2.47
CA LEU A 123 -15.74 14.60 -1.42
C LEU A 123 -16.38 14.20 -0.08
N SER A 124 -17.66 13.80 -0.07
CA SER A 124 -18.35 13.31 1.12
C SER A 124 -17.74 12.02 1.67
N ALA A 125 -17.37 11.07 0.81
CA ALA A 125 -16.71 9.83 1.22
C ALA A 125 -15.34 10.10 1.85
N GLN A 126 -14.52 10.95 1.22
CA GLN A 126 -13.19 11.31 1.72
C GLN A 126 -13.27 12.11 3.03
N ALA A 127 -14.22 13.03 3.16
CA ALA A 127 -14.44 13.78 4.39
C ALA A 127 -14.88 12.87 5.54
N ALA A 128 -15.77 11.90 5.27
CA ALA A 128 -16.18 10.90 6.26
C ALA A 128 -15.01 10.00 6.69
N GLN A 129 -14.19 9.53 5.74
CA GLN A 129 -13.01 8.71 6.03
C GLN A 129 -11.98 9.48 6.87
N LEU A 130 -11.72 10.74 6.54
CA LEU A 130 -10.82 11.61 7.31
C LEU A 130 -11.34 11.88 8.73
N GLY A 131 -12.66 11.97 8.89
CA GLY A 131 -13.32 12.11 10.18
C GLY A 131 -13.45 10.83 10.99
N GLY A 132 -13.01 9.67 10.47
CA GLY A 132 -13.15 8.36 11.10
C GLY A 132 -14.58 7.79 11.08
N ASP A 133 -15.51 8.39 10.35
CA ASP A 133 -16.88 7.87 10.19
C ASP A 133 -16.93 6.81 9.07
N GLU A 134 -16.43 5.62 9.40
CA GLU A 134 -16.42 4.44 8.54
C GLU A 134 -17.82 4.10 7.99
N THR A 135 -18.87 4.33 8.78
CA THR A 135 -20.25 4.00 8.39
C THR A 135 -20.77 4.95 7.32
N ALA A 136 -20.54 6.25 7.46
CA ALA A 136 -20.90 7.23 6.45
C ALA A 136 -20.05 7.05 5.19
N ALA A 137 -18.75 6.83 5.32
CA ALA A 137 -17.86 6.57 4.19
C ALA A 137 -18.34 5.35 3.37
N LYS A 138 -18.68 4.24 4.05
CA LYS A 138 -19.21 3.03 3.40
C LYS A 138 -20.49 3.30 2.63
N ARG A 139 -21.40 4.11 3.19
CA ARG A 139 -22.64 4.51 2.50
C ARG A 139 -22.35 5.30 1.22
N PHE A 140 -21.44 6.27 1.28
CA PHE A 140 -21.07 7.07 0.12
C PHE A 140 -20.39 6.23 -0.96
N PHE A 141 -19.45 5.35 -0.61
CA PHE A 141 -18.83 4.45 -1.58
C PHE A 141 -19.81 3.42 -2.16
N THR A 142 -20.77 2.94 -1.36
CA THR A 142 -21.84 2.06 -1.86
C THR A 142 -22.72 2.78 -2.88
N ALA A 143 -23.09 4.04 -2.62
CA ALA A 143 -23.83 4.87 -3.58
C ALA A 143 -23.03 5.18 -4.86
N MET A 144 -21.69 5.12 -4.82
CA MET A 144 -20.85 5.19 -6.03
C MET A 144 -20.94 3.93 -6.89
N LEU A 145 -21.22 2.76 -6.30
CA LEU A 145 -21.36 1.51 -7.06
C LEU A 145 -22.60 1.47 -7.93
N GLU A 146 -23.63 2.26 -7.61
CA GLU A 146 -24.86 2.38 -8.40
C GLU A 146 -24.65 3.18 -9.70
N ARG A 147 -23.48 3.81 -9.87
CA ARG A 147 -23.16 4.67 -11.01
C ARG A 147 -21.95 4.13 -11.78
N PRO A 148 -22.10 3.81 -13.08
CA PRO A 148 -21.03 3.22 -13.89
C PRO A 148 -19.72 4.03 -13.89
N GLU A 149 -19.82 5.37 -13.94
CA GLU A 149 -18.66 6.26 -13.99
C GLU A 149 -17.84 6.30 -12.68
N MET A 150 -18.42 5.89 -11.55
CA MET A 150 -17.78 5.93 -10.23
C MET A 150 -17.57 4.56 -9.60
N GLU A 151 -18.14 3.51 -10.18
CA GLU A 151 -18.07 2.15 -9.65
C GLU A 151 -16.64 1.76 -9.25
N PHE A 152 -15.68 2.00 -10.15
CA PHE A 152 -14.27 1.68 -9.90
C PHE A 152 -13.68 2.41 -8.68
N LEU A 153 -14.08 3.66 -8.47
CA LEU A 153 -13.63 4.46 -7.34
C LEU A 153 -14.31 4.03 -6.03
N GLY A 154 -15.62 3.71 -6.10
CA GLY A 154 -16.36 3.13 -5.00
C GLY A 154 -15.76 1.80 -4.53
N LEU A 155 -15.36 0.94 -5.47
CA LEU A 155 -14.68 -0.32 -5.17
C LEU A 155 -13.36 -0.10 -4.44
N ARG A 156 -12.54 0.88 -4.87
CA ARG A 156 -11.28 1.21 -4.19
C ARG A 156 -11.50 1.68 -2.75
N GLY A 157 -12.51 2.53 -2.53
CA GLY A 157 -12.87 3.00 -1.19
C GLY A 157 -13.31 1.86 -0.28
N LEU A 158 -14.25 1.04 -0.74
CA LEU A 158 -14.74 -0.13 0.02
C LEU A 158 -13.66 -1.18 0.25
N LEU A 159 -12.76 -1.39 -0.72
CA LEU A 159 -11.62 -2.29 -0.57
C LEU A 159 -10.73 -1.82 0.58
N ASN A 160 -10.37 -0.55 0.60
CA ASN A 160 -9.56 0.00 1.69
C ASN A 160 -10.25 -0.21 3.04
N GLN A 161 -11.55 0.07 3.16
CA GLN A 161 -12.29 -0.20 4.40
C GLN A 161 -12.27 -1.68 4.80
N ALA A 162 -12.48 -2.59 3.84
CA ALA A 162 -12.43 -4.03 4.09
C ALA A 162 -11.04 -4.49 4.55
N LEU A 163 -9.96 -3.94 3.96
CA LEU A 163 -8.59 -4.21 4.37
C LEU A 163 -8.29 -3.71 5.79
N HIS A 164 -8.75 -2.51 6.16
CA HIS A 164 -8.59 -1.96 7.52
C HIS A 164 -9.39 -2.77 8.55
N ALA A 165 -10.58 -3.24 8.17
CA ALA A 165 -11.41 -4.10 9.01
C ALA A 165 -10.90 -5.56 9.09
N GLY A 166 -9.91 -5.94 8.28
CA GLY A 166 -9.42 -7.32 8.19
C GLY A 166 -10.39 -8.30 7.51
N ASP A 167 -11.44 -7.82 6.84
CA ASP A 167 -12.41 -8.64 6.10
C ASP A 167 -11.84 -9.01 4.72
N ARG A 168 -11.02 -10.07 4.71
CA ARG A 168 -10.32 -10.55 3.51
C ARG A 168 -11.28 -11.08 2.44
N GLY A 169 -12.36 -11.74 2.85
CA GLY A 169 -13.35 -12.30 1.92
C GLY A 169 -14.06 -11.20 1.13
N THR A 170 -14.46 -10.12 1.80
CA THR A 170 -15.03 -8.94 1.11
C THR A 170 -13.97 -8.22 0.28
N ALA A 171 -12.75 -8.04 0.80
CA ALA A 171 -11.65 -7.41 0.05
C ALA A 171 -11.36 -8.14 -1.26
N LEU A 172 -11.30 -9.48 -1.24
CA LEU A 172 -11.05 -10.29 -2.44
C LEU A 172 -12.17 -10.12 -3.47
N ARG A 173 -13.44 -10.23 -3.07
CA ARG A 173 -14.59 -10.02 -3.97
C ARG A 173 -14.63 -8.62 -4.60
N LEU A 174 -14.34 -7.59 -3.82
CA LEU A 174 -14.28 -6.21 -4.32
C LEU A 174 -13.14 -6.04 -5.34
N THR A 175 -12.00 -6.69 -5.09
CA THR A 175 -10.84 -6.65 -5.97
C THR A 175 -11.06 -7.46 -7.25
N GLU A 176 -11.67 -8.65 -7.17
CA GLU A 176 -12.10 -9.44 -8.32
C GLU A 176 -13.04 -8.61 -9.22
N ARG A 177 -14.05 -7.93 -8.64
CA ARG A 177 -14.92 -7.02 -9.39
C ARG A 177 -14.13 -5.86 -10.02
N ALA A 178 -13.19 -5.25 -9.29
CA ALA A 178 -12.35 -4.20 -9.85
C ALA A 178 -11.48 -4.70 -11.02
N ALA A 179 -11.01 -5.95 -10.95
CA ALA A 179 -10.26 -6.61 -12.01
C ALA A 179 -11.11 -6.88 -13.25
N THR A 180 -12.40 -7.19 -13.10
CA THR A 180 -13.31 -7.29 -14.27
C THR A 180 -13.51 -5.97 -15.00
N LEU A 181 -13.53 -4.84 -14.26
CA LEU A 181 -13.75 -3.51 -14.84
C LEU A 181 -12.48 -2.95 -15.49
N ARG A 182 -11.35 -2.99 -14.78
CA ARG A 182 -10.08 -2.40 -15.24
C ARG A 182 -8.90 -3.30 -14.88
N PRO A 183 -8.72 -4.41 -15.61
CA PRO A 183 -7.71 -5.42 -15.29
C PRO A 183 -6.28 -4.89 -15.40
N ASP A 184 -6.04 -3.85 -16.20
CA ASP A 184 -4.70 -3.30 -16.45
C ASP A 184 -4.22 -2.32 -15.35
N THR A 185 -5.04 -2.07 -14.32
CA THR A 185 -4.69 -1.10 -13.28
C THR A 185 -3.72 -1.71 -12.26
N ALA A 186 -2.55 -1.08 -12.05
CA ALA A 186 -1.49 -1.58 -11.18
C ALA A 186 -1.99 -2.00 -9.78
N TRP A 187 -2.67 -1.09 -9.07
CA TRP A 187 -3.16 -1.39 -7.72
C TRP A 187 -4.14 -2.57 -7.67
N VAL A 188 -4.92 -2.80 -8.73
CA VAL A 188 -5.88 -3.92 -8.79
C VAL A 188 -5.14 -5.24 -8.89
N VAL A 189 -4.15 -5.32 -9.80
CA VAL A 189 -3.35 -6.53 -10.00
C VAL A 189 -2.52 -6.85 -8.77
N GLU A 190 -1.89 -5.83 -8.17
CA GLU A 190 -1.11 -5.99 -6.93
C GLU A 190 -1.99 -6.44 -5.75
N SER A 191 -3.14 -5.78 -5.54
CA SER A 191 -4.05 -6.14 -4.45
C SER A 191 -4.65 -7.53 -4.66
N LEU A 192 -5.01 -7.88 -5.90
CA LEU A 192 -5.57 -9.19 -6.22
C LEU A 192 -4.56 -10.29 -5.91
N PHE A 193 -3.32 -10.11 -6.40
CA PHE A 193 -2.23 -11.04 -6.16
C PHE A 193 -1.98 -11.25 -4.66
N GLU A 194 -1.87 -10.17 -3.88
CA GLU A 194 -1.64 -10.26 -2.44
C GLU A 194 -2.80 -10.94 -1.70
N LEU A 195 -4.05 -10.65 -2.07
CA LEU A 195 -5.23 -11.26 -1.46
C LEU A 195 -5.36 -12.74 -1.83
N GLU A 196 -5.12 -13.11 -3.09
CA GLU A 196 -5.10 -14.51 -3.53
C GLU A 196 -4.03 -15.32 -2.81
N ALA A 197 -2.82 -14.77 -2.67
CA ALA A 197 -1.74 -15.39 -1.92
C ALA A 197 -2.10 -15.57 -0.43
N ARG A 198 -2.72 -14.56 0.19
CA ARG A 198 -3.17 -14.62 1.60
C ARG A 198 -4.25 -15.65 1.86
N GLU A 199 -5.14 -15.86 0.90
CA GLU A 199 -6.21 -16.87 0.96
C GLU A 199 -5.73 -18.26 0.50
N GLY A 200 -4.46 -18.42 0.15
CA GLY A 200 -3.90 -19.69 -0.31
C GLY A 200 -4.37 -20.13 -1.69
N ARG A 201 -4.91 -19.20 -2.50
CA ARG A 201 -5.33 -19.44 -3.89
C ARG A 201 -4.12 -19.37 -4.83
N TRP A 202 -3.18 -20.28 -4.65
CA TRP A 202 -1.86 -20.25 -5.30
C TRP A 202 -1.90 -20.35 -6.83
N GLU A 203 -2.83 -21.13 -7.38
CA GLU A 203 -3.04 -21.22 -8.84
C GLU A 203 -3.51 -19.89 -9.42
N ALA A 204 -4.51 -19.25 -8.79
CA ALA A 204 -5.02 -17.95 -9.21
C ALA A 204 -3.94 -16.86 -9.10
N ALA A 205 -3.19 -16.85 -7.98
CA ALA A 205 -2.08 -15.93 -7.77
C ALA A 205 -0.99 -16.08 -8.86
N GLN A 206 -0.74 -17.30 -9.35
CA GLN A 206 0.19 -17.53 -10.46
C GLN A 206 -0.30 -16.91 -11.78
N GLU A 207 -1.59 -17.02 -12.07
CA GLU A 207 -2.19 -16.40 -13.26
C GLU A 207 -2.15 -14.86 -13.16
N THR A 208 -2.53 -14.30 -12.01
CA THR A 208 -2.47 -12.86 -11.75
C THR A 208 -1.03 -12.34 -11.89
N LEU A 209 -0.04 -13.06 -11.37
CA LEU A 209 1.37 -12.71 -11.52
C LEU A 209 1.83 -12.74 -12.98
N ALA A 210 1.40 -13.73 -13.77
CA ALA A 210 1.71 -13.81 -15.20
C ALA A 210 1.12 -12.61 -15.97
N GLN A 211 -0.10 -12.20 -15.64
CA GLN A 211 -0.72 -10.99 -16.19
C GLN A 211 0.05 -9.72 -15.78
N ALA A 212 0.48 -9.62 -14.52
CA ALA A 212 1.28 -8.50 -14.01
C ALA A 212 2.59 -8.30 -14.80
N VAL A 213 3.27 -9.41 -15.13
CA VAL A 213 4.49 -9.39 -15.96
C VAL A 213 4.17 -8.96 -17.39
N LYS A 214 3.11 -9.50 -17.99
CA LYS A 214 2.68 -9.15 -19.36
C LYS A 214 2.40 -7.64 -19.48
N ARG A 215 1.79 -7.06 -18.44
CA ARG A 215 1.46 -5.63 -18.34
C ARG A 215 2.63 -4.75 -17.87
N ARG A 216 3.78 -5.34 -17.55
CA ARG A 216 4.98 -4.64 -17.04
C ARG A 216 4.74 -3.90 -15.72
N ILE A 217 3.78 -4.35 -14.90
CA ILE A 217 3.52 -3.83 -13.55
C ILE A 217 4.62 -4.34 -12.61
N ILE A 218 4.95 -5.63 -12.69
CA ILE A 218 5.99 -6.26 -11.87
C ILE A 218 7.20 -6.61 -12.75
N PRO A 219 8.44 -6.25 -12.35
CA PRO A 219 9.65 -6.64 -13.06
C PRO A 219 9.83 -8.17 -13.15
N ARG A 220 10.37 -8.65 -14.27
CA ARG A 220 10.54 -10.09 -14.54
C ARG A 220 11.34 -10.83 -13.46
N ALA A 221 12.38 -10.20 -12.90
CA ALA A 221 13.21 -10.80 -11.86
C ALA A 221 12.38 -11.06 -10.58
N ARG A 222 11.66 -10.05 -10.10
CA ARG A 222 10.76 -10.16 -8.94
C ARG A 222 9.64 -11.17 -9.19
N ALA A 223 9.05 -11.18 -10.38
CA ALA A 223 8.03 -12.16 -10.71
C ALA A 223 8.56 -13.60 -10.80
N ARG A 224 9.81 -13.80 -11.25
CA ARG A 224 10.44 -15.12 -11.25
C ARG A 224 10.57 -15.66 -9.82
N HIS A 225 11.00 -14.80 -8.90
CA HIS A 225 11.09 -15.12 -7.47
C HIS A 225 9.73 -15.46 -6.86
N HIS A 226 8.74 -14.56 -7.01
CA HIS A 226 7.37 -14.77 -6.53
C HIS A 226 6.76 -16.05 -7.07
N ARG A 227 6.99 -16.36 -8.36
CA ARG A 227 6.56 -17.63 -8.96
C ARG A 227 7.21 -18.82 -8.28
N GLY A 228 8.49 -18.75 -7.92
CA GLY A 228 9.17 -19.81 -7.20
C GLY A 228 8.61 -20.03 -5.79
N VAL A 229 8.27 -18.96 -5.07
CA VAL A 229 7.56 -19.03 -3.78
C VAL A 229 6.18 -19.68 -3.92
N ILE A 230 5.41 -19.30 -4.93
CA ILE A 230 4.09 -19.92 -5.20
C ILE A 230 4.25 -21.42 -5.52
N ILE A 231 5.25 -21.79 -6.34
CA ILE A 231 5.53 -23.19 -6.67
C ILE A 231 5.97 -23.98 -5.43
N TYR A 232 6.70 -23.35 -4.51
CA TYR A 232 7.04 -23.94 -3.22
C TYR A 232 5.78 -24.27 -2.40
N GLU A 233 4.82 -23.34 -2.30
CA GLU A 233 3.56 -23.59 -1.59
C GLU A 233 2.71 -24.67 -2.28
N LEU A 234 2.65 -24.67 -3.61
CA LEU A 234 2.01 -25.74 -4.37
C LEU A 234 2.69 -27.10 -4.15
N SER A 235 4.01 -27.13 -3.95
CA SER A 235 4.73 -28.34 -3.59
C SER A 235 4.29 -28.85 -2.22
N LEU A 236 4.25 -27.98 -1.20
CA LEU A 236 3.78 -28.32 0.14
C LEU A 236 2.35 -28.88 0.11
N ALA A 237 1.44 -28.20 -0.58
CA ALA A 237 0.06 -28.65 -0.74
C ALA A 237 -0.05 -30.01 -1.45
N ALA A 238 0.74 -30.24 -2.51
CA ALA A 238 0.77 -31.53 -3.20
C ALA A 238 1.26 -32.67 -2.29
N ILE A 239 2.30 -32.43 -1.49
CA ILE A 239 2.80 -33.41 -0.51
C ILE A 239 1.75 -33.69 0.57
N ALA A 240 1.08 -32.65 1.09
CA ALA A 240 0.02 -32.80 2.08
C ALA A 240 -1.17 -33.62 1.54
N ASN A 241 -1.49 -33.47 0.26
CA ASN A 241 -2.53 -34.24 -0.44
C ASN A 241 -2.08 -35.65 -0.87
N GLY A 242 -0.84 -36.06 -0.55
CA GLY A 242 -0.29 -37.38 -0.87
C GLY A 242 0.30 -37.52 -2.29
N ASP A 243 0.23 -36.49 -3.13
CA ASP A 243 0.83 -36.50 -4.47
C ASP A 243 2.34 -36.20 -4.41
N ARG A 244 3.10 -37.22 -4.00
CA ARG A 244 4.56 -37.14 -3.85
C ARG A 244 5.30 -36.89 -5.15
N ALA A 245 4.79 -37.37 -6.28
CA ALA A 245 5.45 -37.19 -7.58
C ALA A 245 5.38 -35.72 -8.01
N ARG A 246 4.19 -35.12 -7.98
CA ARG A 246 3.99 -33.71 -8.28
C ARG A 246 4.73 -32.81 -7.28
N GLY A 247 4.62 -33.10 -5.98
CA GLY A 247 5.28 -32.34 -4.93
C GLY A 247 6.80 -32.24 -5.12
N ARG A 248 7.47 -33.35 -5.46
CA ARG A 248 8.92 -33.37 -5.75
C ARG A 248 9.31 -32.53 -6.97
N ASN A 249 8.55 -32.65 -8.05
CA ASN A 249 8.80 -31.89 -9.28
C ASN A 249 8.63 -30.39 -9.04
N LEU A 250 7.61 -29.99 -8.29
CA LEU A 250 7.40 -28.61 -7.89
C LEU A 250 8.52 -28.12 -6.95
N ALA A 251 8.95 -28.91 -5.97
CA ALA A 251 10.05 -28.55 -5.07
C ALA A 251 11.37 -28.30 -5.83
N ALA A 252 11.67 -29.14 -6.81
CA ALA A 252 12.85 -28.96 -7.67
C ALA A 252 12.78 -27.65 -8.46
N GLN A 253 11.61 -27.33 -9.03
CA GLN A 253 11.39 -26.07 -9.75
C GLN A 253 11.48 -24.84 -8.83
N ALA A 254 10.86 -24.90 -7.64
CA ALA A 254 10.90 -23.83 -6.66
C ALA A 254 12.34 -23.46 -6.30
N LYS A 255 13.16 -24.45 -5.93
CA LYS A 255 14.60 -24.27 -5.65
C LYS A 255 15.33 -23.51 -6.77
N THR A 256 15.09 -23.86 -8.03
CA THR A 256 15.75 -23.21 -9.18
C THR A 256 15.26 -21.78 -9.42
N LEU A 257 14.04 -21.45 -9.01
CA LEU A 257 13.45 -20.13 -9.17
C LEU A 257 13.79 -19.19 -8.01
N THR A 258 14.04 -19.71 -6.81
CA THR A 258 14.40 -18.97 -5.59
C THR A 258 15.78 -19.40 -5.08
N PRO A 259 16.88 -19.12 -5.82
CA PRO A 259 18.23 -19.46 -5.38
C PRO A 259 18.68 -18.67 -4.15
N ASP A 260 17.90 -17.68 -3.73
CA ASP A 260 18.10 -16.74 -2.62
C ASP A 260 17.24 -17.08 -1.37
N LEU A 261 16.47 -18.17 -1.39
CA LEU A 261 15.77 -18.73 -0.22
C LEU A 261 16.30 -20.12 0.18
N ALA A 262 16.62 -20.30 1.47
CA ALA A 262 17.07 -21.57 2.02
C ALA A 262 15.93 -22.62 2.13
N ALA A 263 14.72 -22.17 2.50
CA ALA A 263 13.59 -23.07 2.76
C ALA A 263 13.16 -23.92 1.55
N PRO A 264 12.99 -23.39 0.31
CA PRO A 264 12.68 -24.21 -0.86
C PRO A 264 13.77 -25.25 -1.18
N ALA A 265 15.05 -24.91 -0.98
CA ALA A 265 16.16 -25.83 -1.16
C ALA A 265 16.14 -26.94 -0.08
N ALA A 266 15.96 -26.58 1.19
CA ALA A 266 15.85 -27.54 2.29
C ALA A 266 14.67 -28.50 2.11
N HIS A 267 13.50 -27.99 1.69
CA HIS A 267 12.32 -28.81 1.40
C HIS A 267 12.57 -29.81 0.27
N HIS A 268 13.14 -29.36 -0.85
CA HIS A 268 13.50 -30.25 -1.95
C HIS A 268 14.43 -31.38 -1.50
N VAL A 269 15.42 -31.06 -0.66
CA VAL A 269 16.38 -32.04 -0.15
C VAL A 269 15.72 -33.02 0.83
N ARG A 270 14.85 -32.55 1.73
CA ARG A 270 14.09 -33.43 2.64
C ARG A 270 13.26 -34.45 1.86
N LEU A 271 12.63 -34.04 0.75
CA LEU A 271 11.90 -34.96 -0.12
C LEU A 271 12.83 -36.00 -0.78
N LEU A 272 14.03 -35.60 -1.20
CA LEU A 272 15.02 -36.55 -1.73
C LEU A 272 15.48 -37.57 -0.68
N LEU A 273 15.64 -37.16 0.57
CA LEU A 273 16.02 -38.05 1.67
C LEU A 273 14.91 -39.04 2.02
N GLN A 274 13.64 -38.62 1.97
CA GLN A 274 12.51 -39.53 2.09
C GLN A 274 12.52 -40.61 0.99
N ASP A 275 13.00 -40.27 -0.21
CA ASP A 275 13.20 -41.22 -1.31
C ASP A 275 14.52 -42.01 -1.21
N ARG A 276 15.31 -41.83 -0.15
CA ARG A 276 16.65 -42.42 0.04
C ARG A 276 17.65 -42.04 -1.07
N ARG A 277 17.54 -40.82 -1.60
CA ARG A 277 18.42 -40.27 -2.65
C ARG A 277 19.45 -39.29 -2.08
N GLU A 278 20.35 -39.82 -1.25
CA GLU A 278 21.38 -39.04 -0.53
C GLU A 278 22.36 -38.31 -1.45
N GLY A 279 22.85 -38.95 -2.51
CA GLY A 279 23.79 -38.33 -3.44
C GLY A 279 23.24 -37.09 -4.17
N PRO A 280 22.02 -37.15 -4.75
CA PRO A 280 21.32 -35.96 -5.25
C PRO A 280 21.03 -34.91 -4.18
N ALA A 281 20.66 -35.34 -2.96
CA ALA A 281 20.40 -34.45 -1.83
C ALA A 281 21.65 -33.62 -1.46
N ALA A 282 22.82 -34.27 -1.31
CA ALA A 282 24.08 -33.60 -0.99
C ALA A 282 24.45 -32.56 -2.05
N ARG A 283 24.43 -32.94 -3.34
CA ARG A 283 24.69 -32.01 -4.46
C ARG A 283 23.71 -30.85 -4.51
N ALA A 284 22.45 -31.09 -4.14
CA ALA A 284 21.45 -30.03 -4.12
C ALA A 284 21.75 -28.98 -3.05
N ILE A 285 22.21 -29.39 -1.86
CA ILE A 285 22.67 -28.48 -0.79
C ILE A 285 23.96 -27.77 -1.20
N GLU A 286 24.97 -28.49 -1.68
CA GLU A 286 26.25 -27.89 -2.11
C GLU A 286 26.03 -26.78 -3.14
N GLY A 287 25.10 -26.99 -4.09
CA GLY A 287 24.70 -25.96 -5.05
C GLY A 287 23.99 -24.75 -4.43
N ALA A 288 23.15 -24.95 -3.42
CA ALA A 288 22.46 -23.86 -2.72
C ALA A 288 23.41 -23.07 -1.79
N TRP A 289 24.39 -23.76 -1.19
CA TRP A 289 25.38 -23.19 -0.27
C TRP A 289 26.25 -22.12 -0.93
N ARG A 290 26.48 -22.23 -2.25
CA ARG A 290 27.18 -21.19 -3.04
C ARG A 290 26.51 -19.83 -2.94
N THR A 291 25.18 -19.80 -2.87
CA THR A 291 24.39 -18.55 -2.86
C THR A 291 23.93 -18.17 -1.46
N ILE A 292 23.57 -19.15 -0.62
CA ILE A 292 23.05 -18.90 0.73
C ILE A 292 23.57 -19.97 1.72
N PRO A 293 24.69 -19.73 2.39
CA PRO A 293 25.02 -20.44 3.61
C PRO A 293 23.93 -20.15 4.66
N HIS A 294 23.24 -21.18 5.16
CA HIS A 294 22.10 -21.03 6.06
C HIS A 294 21.99 -22.19 7.06
N PRO A 295 21.61 -21.94 8.33
CA PRO A 295 21.49 -22.99 9.35
C PRO A 295 20.53 -24.12 8.96
N ASP A 296 19.37 -23.81 8.37
CA ASP A 296 18.43 -24.85 7.89
C ASP A 296 19.09 -25.81 6.87
N LEU A 297 19.97 -25.30 5.99
CA LEU A 297 20.69 -26.13 5.05
C LEU A 297 21.77 -26.96 5.75
N ALA A 298 22.45 -26.40 6.76
CA ALA A 298 23.44 -27.13 7.56
C ALA A 298 22.81 -28.29 8.32
N GLN A 299 21.63 -28.04 8.91
CA GLN A 299 20.86 -29.04 9.64
C GLN A 299 20.42 -30.18 8.72
N VAL A 300 19.91 -29.88 7.53
CA VAL A 300 19.51 -30.92 6.58
C VAL A 300 20.74 -31.65 6.02
N TYR A 301 21.87 -30.97 5.79
CA TYR A 301 23.11 -31.61 5.34
C TYR A 301 23.70 -32.56 6.38
N ALA A 302 23.63 -32.19 7.66
CA ALA A 302 23.99 -33.07 8.77
C ALA A 302 23.16 -34.36 8.73
N ALA A 303 21.85 -34.26 8.53
CA ALA A 303 20.95 -35.41 8.46
C ALA A 303 21.26 -36.37 7.29
N ILE A 304 21.87 -35.89 6.20
CA ILE A 304 22.36 -36.76 5.11
C ILE A 304 23.47 -37.69 5.59
N HIS A 305 24.29 -37.22 6.53
CA HIS A 305 25.47 -37.91 7.04
C HIS A 305 25.22 -38.50 8.44
N ASP A 306 23.95 -38.69 8.82
CA ASP A 306 23.61 -39.38 10.07
C ASP A 306 24.06 -40.84 9.99
N GLY A 307 24.72 -41.31 11.06
CA GLY A 307 25.31 -42.65 11.11
C GLY A 307 26.69 -42.78 10.44
N VAL A 308 27.20 -41.73 9.79
CA VAL A 308 28.59 -41.67 9.31
C VAL A 308 29.53 -41.36 10.49
N PRO A 309 30.74 -41.93 10.57
CA PRO A 309 31.70 -41.60 11.61
C PRO A 309 31.95 -40.09 11.72
N PRO A 310 32.10 -39.53 12.94
CA PRO A 310 32.21 -38.08 13.12
C PRO A 310 33.29 -37.40 12.28
N LEU A 311 34.43 -38.06 12.10
CA LEU A 311 35.54 -37.54 11.28
C LEU A 311 35.17 -37.43 9.78
N ASP A 312 34.44 -38.40 9.23
CA ASP A 312 34.03 -38.37 7.83
C ASP A 312 32.87 -37.40 7.60
N ARG A 313 32.02 -37.21 8.63
CA ARG A 313 31.06 -36.11 8.65
C ARG A 313 31.77 -34.76 8.61
N PHE A 314 32.83 -34.54 9.41
CA PHE A 314 33.64 -33.33 9.35
C PHE A 314 34.21 -33.07 7.96
N LYS A 315 34.86 -34.07 7.32
CA LYS A 315 35.35 -33.96 5.93
C LYS A 315 34.26 -33.60 4.92
N SER A 316 33.04 -34.08 5.13
CA SER A 316 31.89 -33.75 4.28
C SER A 316 31.48 -32.29 4.42
N PHE A 317 31.60 -31.71 5.63
CA PHE A 317 31.42 -30.28 5.87
C PHE A 317 32.61 -29.44 5.35
N GLU A 318 33.85 -29.95 5.38
CA GLU A 318 34.98 -29.29 4.69
C GLU A 318 34.71 -29.15 3.19
N ARG A 319 34.19 -30.20 2.55
CA ARG A 319 33.78 -30.13 1.15
C ARG A 319 32.67 -29.10 0.93
N LEU A 320 31.67 -29.04 1.81
CA LEU A 320 30.62 -28.02 1.73
C LEU A 320 31.19 -26.60 1.86
N ALA A 321 32.15 -26.40 2.76
CA ALA A 321 32.78 -25.11 3.02
C ALA A 321 33.52 -24.54 1.80
N THR A 322 34.08 -25.39 0.94
CA THR A 322 34.71 -24.94 -0.32
C THR A 322 33.76 -24.14 -1.23
N GLN A 323 32.44 -24.30 -1.07
CA GLN A 323 31.45 -23.60 -1.88
C GLN A 323 31.27 -22.14 -1.47
N ASN A 324 31.53 -21.80 -0.20
CA ASN A 324 31.45 -20.44 0.32
C ASN A 324 32.30 -20.31 1.61
N PRO A 325 33.63 -20.11 1.48
CA PRO A 325 34.57 -20.26 2.58
C PRO A 325 34.52 -19.12 3.61
N ASP A 326 34.13 -17.91 3.19
CA ASP A 326 34.20 -16.71 4.02
C ASP A 326 32.93 -16.47 4.86
N ALA A 327 31.84 -17.20 4.55
CA ALA A 327 30.58 -17.01 5.25
C ALA A 327 30.66 -17.47 6.71
N ARG A 328 30.16 -16.64 7.63
CA ARG A 328 30.06 -16.96 9.05
C ARG A 328 29.38 -18.31 9.31
N GLU A 329 28.26 -18.59 8.62
CA GLU A 329 27.53 -19.86 8.77
C GLU A 329 28.35 -21.07 8.31
N THR A 330 29.24 -20.92 7.33
CA THR A 330 30.17 -21.97 6.92
C THR A 330 31.11 -22.34 8.08
N HIS A 331 31.68 -21.34 8.75
CA HIS A 331 32.54 -21.56 9.90
C HIS A 331 31.78 -22.14 11.10
N LEU A 332 30.54 -21.69 11.37
CA LEU A 332 29.71 -22.28 12.42
C LEU A 332 29.39 -23.76 12.12
N ALA A 333 29.02 -24.09 10.89
CA ALA A 333 28.74 -25.47 10.48
C ALA A 333 29.98 -26.39 10.60
N LEU A 334 31.16 -25.88 10.21
CA LEU A 334 32.43 -26.59 10.39
C LEU A 334 32.80 -26.79 11.86
N ALA A 335 32.65 -25.76 12.69
CA ALA A 335 32.92 -25.85 14.11
C ALA A 335 32.01 -26.88 14.79
N GLU A 336 30.72 -26.91 14.43
CA GLU A 336 29.77 -27.89 14.95
C GLU A 336 30.15 -29.33 14.56
N ALA A 337 30.56 -29.54 13.31
CA ALA A 337 31.06 -30.83 12.85
C ALA A 337 32.39 -31.23 13.53
N ALA A 338 33.31 -30.27 13.74
CA ALA A 338 34.59 -30.50 14.41
C ALA A 338 34.41 -30.86 15.88
N LEU A 339 33.50 -30.19 16.60
CA LEU A 339 33.13 -30.52 17.97
C LEU A 339 32.58 -31.95 18.07
N GLY A 340 31.69 -32.34 17.14
CA GLY A 340 31.18 -33.70 17.06
C GLY A 340 32.28 -34.75 16.79
N ALA A 341 33.33 -34.36 16.07
CA ALA A 341 34.51 -35.18 15.77
C ALA A 341 35.63 -35.09 16.81
N GLN A 342 35.45 -34.32 17.89
CA GLN A 342 36.47 -34.08 18.92
C GLN A 342 37.76 -33.44 18.40
N LEU A 343 37.65 -32.65 17.32
CA LEU A 343 38.76 -31.89 16.72
C LEU A 343 38.78 -30.47 17.31
N TRP A 344 39.22 -30.35 18.57
CA TRP A 344 39.07 -29.12 19.35
C TRP A 344 39.81 -27.91 18.76
N GLY A 345 41.04 -28.11 18.28
CA GLY A 345 41.81 -27.05 17.62
C GLY A 345 41.15 -26.53 16.33
N GLU A 346 40.54 -27.44 15.55
CA GLU A 346 39.79 -27.09 14.34
C GLU A 346 38.50 -26.32 14.69
N ALA A 347 37.78 -26.80 15.71
CA ALA A 347 36.59 -26.13 16.23
C ALA A 347 36.90 -24.70 16.69
N ARG A 348 37.96 -24.51 17.48
CA ARG A 348 38.42 -23.18 17.93
C ARG A 348 38.72 -22.26 16.76
N ARG A 349 39.54 -22.73 15.81
CA ARG A 349 39.93 -21.94 14.63
C ARG A 349 38.72 -21.45 13.84
N HIS A 350 37.71 -22.29 13.66
CA HIS A 350 36.50 -21.91 12.94
C HIS A 350 35.59 -20.99 13.77
N LEU A 351 35.47 -21.19 15.09
CA LEU A 351 34.72 -20.27 15.95
C LEU A 351 35.35 -18.88 16.01
N ASP A 352 36.69 -18.78 16.06
CA ASP A 352 37.40 -17.50 16.00
C ASP A 352 37.16 -16.79 14.65
N ARG A 353 37.19 -17.53 13.54
CA ARG A 353 36.84 -16.99 12.22
C ARG A 353 35.38 -16.55 12.13
N ALA A 354 34.46 -17.32 12.70
CA ALA A 354 33.04 -16.96 12.78
C ALA A 354 32.80 -15.72 13.64
N LEU A 355 33.63 -15.50 14.66
CA LEU A 355 33.56 -14.32 15.53
C LEU A 355 33.95 -13.04 14.78
N SER A 356 34.98 -13.13 13.94
CA SER A 356 35.43 -12.01 13.09
C SER A 356 34.59 -11.82 11.83
N ALA A 357 33.84 -12.84 11.39
CA ALA A 357 32.98 -12.75 10.23
C ALA A 357 31.71 -11.94 10.56
N PRO A 358 31.29 -11.01 9.68
CA PRO A 358 30.05 -10.28 9.88
C PRO A 358 28.86 -11.25 9.88
N ALA A 359 27.88 -11.02 10.75
CA ALA A 359 26.58 -11.67 10.61
C ALA A 359 25.98 -11.32 9.23
N PRO A 360 25.16 -12.20 8.62
CA PRO A 360 24.55 -11.89 7.33
C PRO A 360 23.90 -10.51 7.40
N PRO A 361 24.25 -9.59 6.45
CA PRO A 361 23.89 -8.19 6.59
C PRO A 361 22.37 -8.00 6.59
N PHE A 362 21.92 -6.77 6.85
CA PHE A 362 20.55 -6.32 6.61
C PHE A 362 20.21 -6.43 5.11
N ILE A 363 20.11 -7.65 4.56
CA ILE A 363 19.80 -7.81 3.15
C ILE A 363 18.28 -7.71 2.99
N ASP A 364 17.83 -6.50 2.69
CA ASP A 364 16.53 -6.25 2.09
C ASP A 364 16.53 -6.73 0.64
N ARG A 365 16.54 -8.06 0.46
CA ARG A 365 16.71 -8.74 -0.84
C ARG A 365 15.62 -8.37 -1.86
N LEU A 366 14.46 -7.88 -1.43
CA LEU A 366 13.26 -7.87 -2.27
C LEU A 366 12.48 -6.55 -2.30
N ARG A 367 12.69 -5.61 -1.38
CA ARG A 367 12.01 -4.30 -1.44
C ARG A 367 12.71 -3.30 -2.36
N ASN A 368 14.02 -3.39 -2.49
CA ASN A 368 14.80 -2.44 -3.28
C ASN A 368 15.93 -3.13 -4.05
N PRO A 369 15.85 -3.35 -5.37
CA PRO A 369 16.97 -3.89 -6.13
C PRO A 369 18.24 -3.02 -6.10
N ALA A 370 18.15 -1.75 -5.67
CA ALA A 370 19.32 -0.90 -5.42
C ALA A 370 20.07 -1.24 -4.12
N SER A 371 19.46 -1.97 -3.17
CA SER A 371 20.18 -2.47 -1.98
C SER A 371 21.11 -3.64 -2.31
N LEU A 372 20.87 -4.36 -3.42
CA LEU A 372 21.80 -5.36 -3.95
C LEU A 372 23.12 -4.73 -4.47
N SER A 373 23.08 -3.44 -4.81
CA SER A 373 24.22 -2.64 -5.25
C SER A 373 24.74 -1.69 -4.18
N ALA A 374 24.14 -1.66 -2.98
CA ALA A 374 24.71 -0.93 -1.88
C ALA A 374 26.03 -1.61 -1.54
N THR A 375 27.14 -0.88 -1.72
CA THR A 375 28.43 -1.31 -1.21
C THR A 375 28.26 -1.62 0.27
N PRO A 376 28.74 -2.78 0.76
CA PRO A 376 28.68 -3.09 2.19
C PRO A 376 29.23 -1.88 2.95
N ASP A 377 28.42 -1.33 3.87
CA ASP A 377 28.88 -0.26 4.73
C ASP A 377 29.85 -0.90 5.74
N PRO A 378 31.16 -0.58 5.68
CA PRO A 378 32.14 -1.22 6.55
C PRO A 378 31.85 -0.93 8.03
N GLU A 379 31.19 0.19 8.35
CA GLU A 379 30.81 0.52 9.73
C GLU A 379 29.65 -0.34 10.21
N GLU A 380 28.64 -0.60 9.37
CA GLU A 380 27.51 -1.49 9.70
C GLU A 380 27.93 -2.96 9.80
N ASP A 381 28.80 -3.44 8.90
CA ASP A 381 29.33 -4.80 8.93
C ASP A 381 30.21 -5.05 10.18
N ALA A 382 30.95 -4.03 10.64
CA ALA A 382 31.72 -4.11 11.88
C ALA A 382 30.81 -4.16 13.12
N ILE A 383 29.68 -3.45 13.12
CA ILE A 383 28.66 -3.52 14.18
C ILE A 383 28.01 -4.90 14.22
N LEU A 384 27.82 -5.54 13.06
CA LEU A 384 27.23 -6.89 12.94
C LEU A 384 28.25 -8.03 13.14
N ALA A 385 29.55 -7.72 13.21
CA ALA A 385 30.58 -8.66 13.63
C ALA A 385 30.61 -8.80 15.16
N GLY A 386 31.04 -9.96 15.67
CA GLY A 386 31.10 -10.23 17.11
C GLY A 386 30.23 -11.40 17.57
N PRO A 387 30.17 -11.65 18.89
CA PRO A 387 29.57 -12.86 19.44
C PRO A 387 28.05 -12.87 19.24
N THR A 388 27.50 -14.05 18.90
CA THR A 388 26.06 -14.35 19.00
C THR A 388 25.85 -15.44 20.04
N PRO A 389 24.65 -15.60 20.63
CA PRO A 389 24.35 -16.66 21.57
C PRO A 389 24.74 -18.05 21.06
N ARG A 390 24.42 -18.41 19.80
CA ARG A 390 24.84 -19.69 19.22
C ARG A 390 26.36 -19.87 19.24
N LEU A 391 27.12 -18.85 18.81
CA LEU A 391 28.59 -18.91 18.79
C LEU A 391 29.15 -19.05 20.21
N CYS A 392 28.69 -18.23 21.16
CA CYS A 392 29.14 -18.29 22.54
C CYS A 392 28.85 -19.64 23.20
N LEU A 393 27.68 -20.22 22.93
CA LEU A 393 27.34 -21.56 23.43
C LEU A 393 28.24 -22.63 22.83
N MET A 394 28.64 -22.50 21.56
CA MET A 394 29.62 -23.42 20.95
C MET A 394 31.02 -23.24 21.54
N MET A 395 31.45 -22.01 21.81
CA MET A 395 32.71 -21.72 22.51
C MET A 395 32.70 -22.28 23.93
N ALA A 396 31.61 -22.13 24.67
CA ALA A 396 31.47 -22.71 26.00
C ALA A 396 31.60 -24.25 25.96
N ARG A 397 30.91 -24.90 25.02
CA ARG A 397 31.01 -26.36 24.81
C ARG A 397 32.44 -26.80 24.44
N LEU A 398 33.15 -26.00 23.65
CA LEU A 398 34.55 -26.24 23.33
C LEU A 398 35.45 -26.18 24.57
N GLU A 399 35.31 -25.12 25.38
CA GLU A 399 36.08 -24.97 26.63
C GLU A 399 35.80 -26.11 27.60
N GLU A 400 34.54 -26.53 27.74
CA GLU A 400 34.17 -27.66 28.59
C GLU A 400 34.78 -28.98 28.08
N ALA A 401 34.86 -29.16 26.76
CA ALA A 401 35.43 -30.36 26.16
C ALA A 401 36.97 -30.42 26.31
N GLU A 402 37.67 -29.28 26.21
CA GLU A 402 39.13 -29.21 26.34
C GLU A 402 39.60 -29.21 27.80
N HIS A 403 38.92 -28.47 28.68
CA HIS A 403 39.40 -28.13 30.02
C HIS A 403 38.46 -28.59 31.14
N GLY A 404 37.31 -29.16 30.81
CA GLY A 404 36.24 -29.43 31.76
C GLY A 404 35.43 -28.18 32.14
N VAL A 405 34.38 -28.37 32.93
CA VAL A 405 33.52 -27.27 33.39
C VAL A 405 34.32 -26.33 34.29
N GLY A 406 34.48 -25.08 33.85
CA GLY A 406 35.41 -24.15 34.48
C GLY A 406 35.13 -22.67 34.17
N PRO A 407 35.99 -21.76 34.65
CA PRO A 407 35.80 -20.32 34.48
C PRO A 407 35.72 -19.90 33.00
N GLY A 408 36.50 -20.51 32.10
CA GLY A 408 36.46 -20.19 30.67
C GLY A 408 35.10 -20.48 30.03
N SER A 409 34.52 -21.65 30.30
CA SER A 409 33.15 -21.97 29.83
C SER A 409 32.10 -21.00 30.35
N ARG A 410 32.20 -20.60 31.64
CA ARG A 410 31.26 -19.66 32.27
C ARG A 410 31.36 -18.26 31.68
N GLU A 411 32.57 -17.79 31.41
CA GLU A 411 32.78 -16.50 30.74
C GLU A 411 32.08 -16.44 29.38
N TRP A 412 32.17 -17.51 28.59
CA TRP A 412 31.44 -17.59 27.31
C TRP A 412 29.92 -17.65 27.48
N LEU A 413 29.42 -18.33 28.52
CA LEU A 413 27.99 -18.32 28.84
C LEU A 413 27.52 -16.91 29.25
N ASP A 414 28.30 -16.17 30.05
CA ASP A 414 28.00 -14.79 30.42
C ASP A 414 28.00 -13.88 29.18
N ARG A 415 28.97 -14.06 28.28
CA ARG A 415 29.00 -13.36 26.98
C ARG A 415 27.79 -13.70 26.11
N ALA A 416 27.25 -14.91 26.18
CA ALA A 416 26.05 -15.28 25.43
C ALA A 416 24.82 -14.47 25.83
N VAL A 417 24.72 -14.06 27.10
CA VAL A 417 23.60 -13.24 27.61
C VAL A 417 23.66 -11.81 27.07
N ALA A 418 24.86 -11.26 26.93
CA ALA A 418 25.09 -9.90 26.41
C ALA A 418 25.24 -9.84 24.88
N ALA A 419 25.34 -10.99 24.22
CA ALA A 419 25.55 -11.09 22.78
C ALA A 419 24.32 -10.61 21.97
N MET A 420 24.58 -10.05 20.79
CA MET A 420 23.51 -9.76 19.84
C MET A 420 22.79 -11.05 19.44
N PRO A 421 21.45 -11.05 19.31
CA PRO A 421 20.71 -12.25 18.96
C PRO A 421 21.16 -12.80 17.60
N ASP A 422 21.12 -14.12 17.47
CA ASP A 422 21.32 -14.77 16.17
C ASP A 422 20.29 -14.26 15.14
N PRO A 423 20.65 -14.25 13.84
CA PRO A 423 19.73 -13.85 12.78
C PRO A 423 18.41 -14.64 12.81
N ARG A 424 17.32 -13.97 12.42
CA ARG A 424 15.97 -14.53 12.35
C ARG A 424 15.28 -14.07 11.07
N TYR A 425 14.14 -14.68 10.74
CA TYR A 425 13.30 -14.16 9.68
C TYR A 425 12.49 -12.96 10.19
N VAL A 426 12.81 -11.77 9.68
CA VAL A 426 12.14 -10.51 10.05
C VAL A 426 11.29 -10.04 8.89
N CYS A 427 10.03 -9.70 9.16
CA CYS A 427 9.13 -9.16 8.16
C CYS A 427 9.49 -7.72 7.80
N ALA A 428 9.76 -7.44 6.53
CA ALA A 428 10.02 -6.08 6.06
C ALA A 428 8.80 -5.15 6.20
N THR A 429 7.57 -5.69 6.28
CA THR A 429 6.33 -4.90 6.33
C THR A 429 5.93 -4.51 7.73
N CYS A 430 5.96 -5.44 8.70
CA CYS A 430 5.52 -5.17 10.08
C CYS A 430 6.63 -5.30 11.14
N GLY A 431 7.83 -5.73 10.77
CA GLY A 431 8.92 -6.00 11.71
C GLY A 431 8.76 -7.30 12.52
N GLY A 432 7.67 -8.04 12.33
CA GLY A 432 7.42 -9.30 13.05
C GLY A 432 8.47 -10.37 12.76
N GLU A 433 8.88 -11.09 13.80
CA GLU A 433 9.95 -12.10 13.74
C GLU A 433 9.40 -13.53 13.66
N SER A 434 10.15 -14.42 13.02
CA SER A 434 9.90 -15.87 12.93
C SER A 434 11.22 -16.64 12.93
N LEU A 435 11.18 -17.86 13.49
CA LEU A 435 12.32 -18.79 13.44
C LEU A 435 12.40 -19.54 12.10
N GLU A 436 11.25 -19.78 11.47
CA GLU A 436 11.16 -20.48 10.19
C GLU A 436 10.70 -19.51 9.10
N TRP A 437 11.20 -19.71 7.89
CA TRP A 437 10.69 -19.00 6.73
C TRP A 437 9.31 -19.52 6.34
N ARG A 438 8.42 -18.59 6.00
CA ARG A 438 7.08 -18.86 5.45
C ARG A 438 6.81 -17.90 4.30
N SER A 439 6.04 -18.34 3.31
CA SER A 439 5.61 -17.46 2.21
C SER A 439 4.73 -16.32 2.68
N LEU A 440 4.01 -16.47 3.80
CA LEU A 440 3.20 -15.45 4.42
C LEU A 440 3.75 -15.12 5.81
N CYS A 441 3.90 -13.84 6.10
CA CYS A 441 4.28 -13.40 7.44
C CYS A 441 3.21 -13.84 8.46
N PRO A 442 3.57 -14.51 9.56
CA PRO A 442 2.61 -14.96 10.57
C PRO A 442 1.94 -13.80 11.33
N HIS A 443 2.54 -12.60 11.33
CA HIS A 443 2.04 -11.44 12.05
C HIS A 443 1.09 -10.59 11.22
N CYS A 444 1.47 -10.23 9.98
CA CYS A 444 0.67 -9.34 9.13
C CYS A 444 0.09 -10.00 7.87
N GLY A 445 0.45 -11.25 7.58
CA GLY A 445 0.05 -11.95 6.35
C GLY A 445 0.69 -11.41 5.07
N GLY A 446 1.71 -10.55 5.14
CA GLY A 446 2.43 -10.08 3.95
C GLY A 446 3.09 -11.23 3.19
N PHE A 447 2.88 -11.28 1.87
CA PHE A 447 3.47 -12.30 1.00
C PHE A 447 4.95 -12.01 0.73
N ASP A 448 5.77 -13.05 0.84
CA ASP A 448 7.21 -13.04 0.57
C ASP A 448 7.93 -11.86 1.25
N ALA A 449 7.51 -11.57 2.47
CA ALA A 449 7.95 -10.40 3.24
C ALA A 449 9.04 -10.72 4.27
N LEU A 450 9.35 -12.01 4.48
CA LEU A 450 10.31 -12.47 5.50
C LEU A 450 11.73 -12.53 4.93
N ALA A 451 12.66 -11.85 5.58
CA ALA A 451 14.07 -11.85 5.23
C ALA A 451 14.94 -12.30 6.41
N TRP A 452 15.96 -13.12 6.16
CA TRP A 452 16.91 -13.58 7.16
C TRP A 452 17.89 -12.46 7.52
N ARG A 453 17.84 -11.95 8.76
CA ARG A 453 18.69 -10.86 9.26
C ARG A 453 18.73 -10.78 10.79
N THR A 454 19.67 -10.03 11.33
CA THR A 454 19.64 -9.63 12.74
C THR A 454 18.49 -8.65 13.01
N PRO A 455 17.66 -8.84 14.04
CA PRO A 455 16.56 -7.92 14.38
C PRO A 455 17.04 -6.49 14.67
N ALA A 456 16.31 -5.48 14.16
CA ALA A 456 16.71 -4.07 14.25
C ALA A 456 16.74 -3.53 15.70
N TRP A 457 15.89 -4.05 16.59
CA TRP A 457 15.89 -3.65 18.01
C TRP A 457 17.23 -3.99 18.71
N ALA A 458 17.91 -5.03 18.24
CA ALA A 458 19.22 -5.42 18.76
C ALA A 458 20.33 -4.47 18.29
N ALA A 459 20.27 -4.00 17.03
CA ALA A 459 21.19 -2.99 16.51
C ALA A 459 21.02 -1.63 17.21
N ALA A 460 19.82 -1.32 17.70
CA ALA A 460 19.51 -0.09 18.41
C ALA A 460 19.91 -0.10 19.91
N GLY A 461 20.54 -1.17 20.41
CA GLY A 461 20.94 -1.30 21.82
C GLY A 461 19.76 -1.40 22.81
N SER A 462 18.55 -1.65 22.32
CA SER A 462 17.35 -1.83 23.15
C SER A 462 17.25 -3.27 23.64
N THR A 463 16.83 -3.48 24.87
CA THR A 463 16.55 -4.81 25.43
C THR A 463 15.29 -5.43 24.82
N LEU A 464 15.25 -6.76 24.76
CA LEU A 464 14.15 -7.60 24.24
C LEU A 464 12.75 -6.99 24.45
N PRO A 465 11.86 -6.98 23.44
CA PRO A 465 10.44 -6.60 23.60
C PRO A 465 9.60 -7.65 24.37
N ILE A 466 10.21 -8.44 25.27
CA ILE A 466 9.53 -9.50 26.04
C ILE A 466 8.87 -8.97 27.32
N LEU A 467 8.93 -7.67 27.60
CA LEU A 467 8.09 -7.05 28.64
C LEU A 467 7.02 -6.17 28.00
N ALA A 468 6.07 -6.80 27.29
CA ALA A 468 4.70 -6.32 27.43
C ALA A 468 4.39 -6.35 28.94
N LYS A 469 4.26 -5.17 29.54
CA LYS A 469 3.89 -4.96 30.94
C LYS A 469 2.79 -5.98 31.30
N PRO A 470 3.00 -6.89 32.27
CA PRO A 470 1.90 -7.72 32.72
C PRO A 470 0.74 -6.79 33.10
N PRO A 471 -0.52 -7.13 32.74
CA PRO A 471 -1.67 -6.29 33.04
C PRO A 471 -1.61 -5.86 34.51
N SER A 472 -1.87 -4.58 34.78
CA SER A 472 -1.81 -4.04 36.14
C SER A 472 -2.79 -4.83 37.03
N ALA A 473 -2.57 -4.82 38.35
CA ALA A 473 -3.46 -5.51 39.28
C ALA A 473 -4.94 -5.12 39.12
N GLU A 474 -5.22 -3.90 38.64
CA GLU A 474 -6.57 -3.42 38.27
C GLU A 474 -7.19 -4.18 37.09
N GLU A 475 -6.41 -4.65 36.12
CA GLU A 475 -6.90 -5.42 34.96
C GLU A 475 -7.09 -6.91 35.27
N ARG A 476 -6.60 -7.40 36.43
CA ARG A 476 -6.84 -8.77 36.92
C ARG A 476 -8.13 -8.91 37.73
N GLU A 477 -8.71 -7.81 38.19
CA GLU A 477 -9.99 -7.81 38.88
C GLU A 477 -11.14 -7.61 37.88
N LEU A 478 -11.47 -8.66 37.10
CA LEU A 478 -12.86 -8.82 36.70
C LEU A 478 -13.65 -9.28 37.93
N PRO A 479 -14.72 -8.57 38.35
CA PRO A 479 -15.57 -9.06 39.42
C PRO A 479 -16.36 -10.28 38.93
N ALA A 480 -15.87 -11.46 39.30
CA ALA A 480 -16.73 -12.61 39.43
C ALA A 480 -17.71 -12.35 40.58
N ARG A 481 -18.98 -12.08 40.27
CA ARG A 481 -20.12 -12.50 41.10
C ARG A 481 -21.43 -12.34 40.32
N HIS A 482 -22.01 -13.50 40.03
CA HIS A 482 -23.43 -13.70 39.86
C HIS A 482 -24.24 -13.01 40.97
N SER A 483 -25.35 -12.37 40.62
CA SER A 483 -26.56 -12.43 41.44
C SER A 483 -27.73 -12.84 40.56
N VAL A 484 -28.10 -14.10 40.71
CA VAL A 484 -29.45 -14.61 40.49
C VAL A 484 -30.37 -13.97 41.55
N SER A 485 -31.66 -13.84 41.20
CA SER A 485 -32.85 -13.51 42.01
C SER A 485 -33.26 -12.04 42.10
N GLY A 486 -34.51 -11.81 41.65
CA GLY A 486 -35.22 -10.53 41.58
C GLY A 486 -36.19 -10.52 40.41
#